data_AF-A0A7X6QEG3-F1
#
_entry.id   AF-A0A7X6QEG3-F1
#
_cell.length_a   1.000
_cell.length_b   1.000
_cell.length_c   1.000
_cell.angle_alpha   90.00
_cell.angle_beta   90.00
_cell.angle_gamma   90.00
#
_symmetry.space_group_name_H-M   'P 1'
#
loop_
_entity.id
_entity.type
_entity.pdbx_description
1 polymer ?
#
loop_
_entity_poly.entity_id
_entity_poly.type
_entity_poly.pdbx_seq_one_letter_code
_entity_poly.pdbx_strand_id
1 'polypeptide(L)'
;LVTDRFTAGQLPLMNGYMRFILPAEDMTPEDLLADPLFLASLQSRGWQRADLVIELPKFSYRTKMDILKDMEELGLTAMVQGSPDFSAMLDLDAEVSAISQETYIALDEKGVEAAGYTEIMMRATSALLPDEIQTVELILNRPFLYLITDEAGTPLFVGILRNPTGE
;
A
#
# COMPACT_ATOMS: atom_id res chain seq x y z
N LEU A 1 3.19 -8.99 -11.17
CA LEU A 1 3.77 -7.94 -12.06
C LEU A 1 5.27 -7.91 -11.78
N VAL A 2 6.11 -8.24 -12.75
CA VAL A 2 7.57 -8.28 -12.58
C VAL A 2 8.19 -7.29 -13.55
N THR A 3 9.10 -6.46 -13.04
CA THR A 3 9.81 -5.43 -13.82
C THR A 3 11.28 -5.42 -13.42
N ASP A 4 12.09 -4.64 -14.12
CA ASP A 4 13.48 -4.33 -13.77
C ASP A 4 13.60 -3.55 -12.45
N ARG A 5 12.60 -2.72 -12.11
CA ARG A 5 12.63 -1.85 -10.92
C ARG A 5 11.97 -2.45 -9.67
N PHE A 6 11.06 -3.41 -9.84
CA PHE A 6 10.32 -4.02 -8.73
C PHE A 6 9.58 -5.30 -9.13
N THR A 7 9.26 -6.11 -8.13
CA THR A 7 8.31 -7.23 -8.20
C THR A 7 7.09 -6.90 -7.35
N ALA A 8 5.90 -7.12 -7.89
CA ALA A 8 4.64 -6.88 -7.18
C ALA A 8 3.68 -8.07 -7.26
N GLY A 9 3.08 -8.37 -6.11
CA GLY A 9 2.02 -9.35 -5.92
C GLY A 9 0.79 -8.71 -5.29
N GLN A 10 -0.38 -9.32 -5.48
CA GLN A 10 -1.61 -8.86 -4.84
C GLN A 10 -2.40 -10.04 -4.29
N LEU A 11 -2.97 -9.85 -3.10
CA LEU A 11 -3.88 -10.77 -2.46
C LEU A 11 -5.28 -10.16 -2.45
N PRO A 12 -6.33 -10.91 -2.81
CA PRO A 12 -7.70 -10.39 -2.81
C PRO A 12 -8.20 -10.19 -1.37
N LEU A 13 -8.95 -9.13 -1.14
CA LEU A 13 -9.73 -8.87 0.07
C LEU A 13 -11.21 -9.11 -0.22
N MET A 14 -12.07 -9.03 0.81
CA MET A 14 -13.53 -9.09 0.61
C MET A 14 -14.02 -8.01 -0.37
N ASN A 15 -13.48 -6.79 -0.29
CA ASN A 15 -13.89 -5.63 -1.09
C ASN A 15 -12.68 -4.88 -1.69
N GLY A 16 -11.71 -5.59 -2.25
CA GLY A 16 -10.54 -4.96 -2.85
C GLY A 16 -9.29 -5.83 -2.83
N TYR A 17 -8.12 -5.21 -2.70
CA TYR A 17 -6.84 -5.91 -2.78
C TYR A 17 -5.83 -5.37 -1.78
N MET A 18 -5.01 -6.27 -1.24
CA MET A 18 -3.76 -5.92 -0.59
C MET A 18 -2.62 -6.17 -1.57
N ARG A 19 -1.90 -5.12 -1.95
CA ARG A 19 -0.78 -5.20 -2.90
C ARG A 19 0.54 -5.04 -2.17
N PHE A 20 1.52 -5.84 -2.54
CA PHE A 20 2.89 -5.76 -2.06
C PHE A 20 3.81 -5.46 -3.23
N ILE A 21 4.71 -4.50 -3.04
CA ILE A 21 5.68 -4.09 -4.05
C ILE A 21 7.06 -4.12 -3.39
N LEU A 22 7.88 -5.05 -3.85
CA LEU A 22 9.26 -5.21 -3.45
C LEU A 22 10.15 -4.52 -4.52
N PRO A 23 10.80 -3.38 -4.20
CA PRO A 23 11.73 -2.73 -5.11
C PRO A 23 12.87 -3.67 -5.55
N ALA A 24 13.63 -3.35 -6.60
CA ALA A 24 14.87 -4.05 -6.93
C ALA A 24 15.92 -3.91 -5.79
N GLU A 25 16.96 -4.75 -5.76
CA GLU A 25 17.91 -4.81 -4.63
C GLU A 25 18.66 -3.49 -4.38
N ASP A 26 18.90 -2.72 -5.43
CA ASP A 26 19.57 -1.42 -5.43
C ASP A 26 18.60 -0.23 -5.25
N MET A 27 17.31 -0.51 -5.01
CA MET A 27 16.27 0.51 -4.88
C MET A 27 15.58 0.46 -3.52
N THR A 28 15.11 1.62 -3.08
CA THR A 28 14.24 1.78 -1.92
C THR A 28 12.78 1.97 -2.35
N PRO A 29 11.81 1.73 -1.44
CA PRO A 29 10.42 2.13 -1.65
C PRO A 29 10.26 3.60 -2.04
N GLU A 30 11.05 4.48 -1.41
CA GLU A 30 11.08 5.91 -1.67
C GLU A 30 11.54 6.25 -3.10
N ASP A 31 12.50 5.50 -3.67
CA ASP A 31 12.94 5.70 -5.07
C ASP A 31 11.84 5.37 -6.09
N LEU A 32 10.90 4.49 -5.75
CA LEU A 32 9.71 4.25 -6.57
C LEU A 32 8.70 5.39 -6.41
N LEU A 33 8.49 5.86 -5.18
CA LEU A 33 7.56 6.96 -4.86
C LEU A 33 8.05 8.34 -5.32
N ALA A 34 9.32 8.49 -5.65
CA ALA A 34 9.87 9.71 -6.25
C ALA A 34 9.19 10.07 -7.59
N ASP A 35 8.60 9.07 -8.28
CA ASP A 35 7.65 9.31 -9.37
C ASP A 35 6.23 9.48 -8.79
N PRO A 36 5.63 10.69 -8.85
CA PRO A 36 4.30 10.95 -8.31
C PRO A 36 3.19 10.11 -8.95
N LEU A 37 3.42 9.60 -10.17
CA LEU A 37 2.45 8.77 -10.90
C LEU A 37 2.61 7.28 -10.61
N PHE A 38 3.63 6.88 -9.85
CA PHE A 38 3.96 5.49 -9.64
C PHE A 38 2.76 4.68 -9.12
N LEU A 39 2.11 5.15 -8.05
CA LEU A 39 0.97 4.46 -7.43
C LEU A 39 -0.22 4.34 -8.39
N ALA A 40 -0.54 5.42 -9.11
CA ALA A 40 -1.60 5.41 -10.12
C ALA A 40 -1.28 4.44 -11.27
N SER A 41 0.00 4.32 -11.65
CA SER A 41 0.43 3.38 -12.70
C SER A 41 0.18 1.92 -12.32
N LEU A 42 0.14 1.57 -11.02
CA LEU A 42 -0.12 0.20 -10.59
C LEU A 42 -1.52 -0.30 -10.97
N GLN A 43 -2.49 0.61 -11.14
CA GLN A 43 -3.84 0.26 -11.58
C GLN A 43 -3.91 -0.07 -13.08
N SER A 44 -3.17 0.65 -13.92
CA SER A 44 -3.25 0.53 -15.38
C SER A 44 -2.31 -0.54 -15.96
N ARG A 45 -1.40 -1.09 -15.15
CA ARG A 45 -0.47 -2.14 -15.57
C ARG A 45 -1.18 -3.47 -15.78
N GLY A 46 -0.72 -4.25 -16.78
CA GLY A 46 -1.23 -5.58 -17.07
C GLY A 46 -0.81 -6.61 -16.01
N TRP A 47 -1.65 -6.81 -15.00
CA TRP A 47 -1.47 -7.88 -14.01
C TRP A 47 -1.68 -9.24 -14.67
N GLN A 48 -0.67 -10.10 -14.59
CA GLN A 48 -0.72 -11.46 -15.10
C GLN A 48 -1.08 -12.44 -13.99
N ARG A 49 -1.81 -13.51 -14.33
CA ARG A 49 -2.03 -14.64 -13.42
C ARG A 49 -0.75 -15.47 -13.37
N ALA A 50 -0.32 -15.80 -12.16
CA ALA A 50 0.91 -16.53 -11.86
C ALA A 50 0.70 -17.32 -10.57
N ASP A 51 1.47 -18.40 -10.40
CA ASP A 51 1.57 -19.06 -9.10
C ASP A 51 2.50 -18.22 -8.23
N LEU A 52 1.93 -17.58 -7.20
CA LEU A 52 2.67 -16.68 -6.32
C LEU A 52 3.12 -17.43 -5.07
N VAL A 53 4.44 -17.61 -4.92
CA VAL A 53 5.05 -18.04 -3.66
C VAL A 53 5.42 -16.78 -2.89
N ILE A 54 4.73 -16.50 -1.78
CA ILE A 54 4.92 -15.28 -0.99
C ILE A 54 5.40 -15.62 0.42
N GLU A 55 6.46 -14.96 0.86
CA GLU A 55 6.87 -14.92 2.26
C GLU A 55 6.59 -13.52 2.79
N LEU A 56 5.67 -13.43 3.75
CA LEU A 56 5.10 -12.16 4.22
C LEU A 56 5.25 -12.09 5.75
N PRO A 57 5.97 -11.10 6.29
CA PRO A 57 6.10 -10.93 7.73
C PRO A 57 4.78 -10.51 8.35
N LYS A 58 4.52 -10.99 9.57
CA LYS A 58 3.48 -10.43 10.44
C LYS A 58 3.92 -9.05 10.89
N PHE A 59 2.98 -8.11 10.98
CA PHE A 59 3.29 -6.81 11.53
C PHE A 59 2.05 -6.13 12.13
N SER A 60 2.27 -5.21 13.07
CA SER A 60 1.23 -4.33 13.59
C SER A 60 1.83 -2.96 13.87
N TYR A 61 1.27 -1.93 13.26
CA TYR A 61 1.72 -0.56 13.40
C TYR A 61 0.56 0.34 13.76
N ARG A 62 0.82 1.22 14.73
CA ARG A 62 0.00 2.39 15.02
C ARG A 62 0.82 3.62 14.72
N THR A 63 0.27 4.54 13.95
CA THR A 63 0.89 5.84 13.70
C THR A 63 -0.05 6.94 14.16
N LYS A 64 0.55 8.02 14.67
CA LYS A 64 -0.11 9.28 14.97
C LYS A 64 0.81 10.37 14.49
N MET A 65 0.34 11.20 13.57
CA MET A 65 1.11 12.27 12.96
C MET A 65 0.31 13.55 13.00
N ASP A 66 0.95 14.65 13.36
CA ASP A 66 0.44 15.97 13.05
C ASP A 66 0.93 16.34 11.65
N ILE A 67 0.00 16.39 10.70
CA ILE A 67 0.27 16.61 9.28
C ILE A 67 0.06 18.07 8.87
N LEU A 68 -0.16 18.99 9.82
CA LEU A 68 -0.42 20.39 9.51
C LEU A 68 0.69 20.98 8.62
N LYS A 69 1.95 20.79 9.00
CA LYS A 69 3.11 21.28 8.24
C LYS A 69 3.20 20.67 6.85
N ASP A 70 2.93 19.37 6.73
CA ASP A 70 2.94 18.68 5.42
C ASP A 70 1.84 19.23 4.50
N MET A 71 0.65 19.50 5.05
CA MET A 71 -0.46 20.09 4.29
C MET A 71 -0.15 21.53 3.87
N GLU A 72 0.52 22.32 4.73
CA GLU A 72 1.01 23.66 4.36
C GLU A 72 2.00 23.61 3.20
N GLU A 73 2.98 22.69 3.25
CA GLU A 73 3.95 22.48 2.18
C GLU A 73 3.29 22.06 0.85
N LEU A 74 2.16 21.34 0.93
CA LEU A 74 1.33 20.98 -0.22
C LEU A 74 0.39 22.10 -0.70
N GLY A 75 0.40 23.27 -0.05
CA GLY A 75 -0.32 24.47 -0.48
C GLY A 75 -1.61 24.76 0.29
N LEU A 76 -1.90 24.04 1.38
CA LEU A 76 -3.06 24.31 2.26
C LEU A 76 -2.80 25.47 3.25
N THR A 77 -2.19 26.54 2.77
CA THR A 77 -1.77 27.67 3.62
C THR A 77 -2.93 28.55 4.06
N ALA A 78 -4.04 28.58 3.32
CA ALA A 78 -5.20 29.44 3.61
C ALA A 78 -5.92 29.13 4.94
N MET A 79 -5.71 27.93 5.51
CA MET A 79 -6.33 27.55 6.79
C MET A 79 -5.51 27.95 8.02
N VAL A 80 -4.26 28.38 7.81
CA VAL A 80 -3.28 28.63 8.87
C VAL A 80 -2.64 30.01 8.75
N GLN A 81 -2.54 30.58 7.55
CA GLN A 81 -1.84 31.82 7.26
C GLN A 81 -2.80 32.88 6.70
N GLY A 82 -2.44 34.16 6.92
CA GLY A 82 -3.09 35.27 6.22
C GLY A 82 -4.54 35.56 6.62
N SER A 83 -4.88 35.33 7.90
CA SER A 83 -6.24 35.47 8.45
C SER A 83 -7.24 34.49 7.84
N PRO A 84 -7.19 33.21 8.22
CA PRO A 84 -8.12 32.19 7.75
C PRO A 84 -9.57 32.60 7.91
N ASP A 85 -10.38 32.43 6.87
CA ASP A 85 -11.81 32.75 6.89
C ASP A 85 -12.64 31.49 7.14
N PHE A 86 -13.02 31.29 8.40
CA PHE A 86 -13.94 30.22 8.82
C PHE A 86 -15.37 30.73 9.08
N SER A 87 -15.74 31.93 8.59
CA SER A 87 -17.05 32.56 8.86
C SER A 87 -18.26 31.74 8.39
N ALA A 88 -18.08 30.83 7.43
CA ALA A 88 -19.11 29.89 7.00
C ALA A 88 -19.41 28.77 8.04
N MET A 89 -18.51 28.56 9.01
CA MET A 89 -18.60 27.50 10.02
C MET A 89 -18.71 28.04 11.44
N LEU A 90 -18.13 29.21 11.71
CA LEU A 90 -17.96 29.78 13.05
C LEU A 90 -18.27 31.28 13.04
N ASP A 91 -18.92 31.77 14.10
CA ASP A 91 -19.18 33.20 14.31
C ASP A 91 -17.99 33.95 14.95
N LEU A 92 -16.83 33.29 15.06
CA LEU A 92 -15.63 33.80 15.73
C LEU A 92 -14.40 33.51 14.90
N ASP A 93 -13.38 34.38 15.04
CA ASP A 93 -12.08 34.20 14.40
C ASP A 93 -11.42 32.90 14.90
N ALA A 94 -10.99 32.06 13.97
CA ALA A 94 -10.39 30.77 14.25
C ALA A 94 -9.25 30.46 13.28
N GLU A 95 -8.37 29.56 13.68
CA GLU A 95 -7.30 29.01 12.85
C GLU A 95 -7.13 27.52 13.14
N VAL A 96 -6.58 26.77 12.18
CA VAL A 96 -6.26 25.36 12.38
C VAL A 96 -4.90 25.26 13.07
N SER A 97 -4.90 24.76 14.31
CA SER A 97 -3.68 24.62 15.11
C SER A 97 -2.98 23.27 14.99
N ALA A 98 -3.68 22.22 14.52
CA ALA A 98 -3.13 20.90 14.26
C ALA A 98 -4.06 20.08 13.34
N ILE A 99 -3.50 19.14 12.57
CA ILE A 99 -4.25 18.13 11.85
C ILE A 99 -3.71 16.76 12.25
N SER A 100 -4.41 16.06 13.13
CA SER A 100 -3.96 14.75 13.64
C SER A 100 -4.49 13.62 12.75
N GLN A 101 -3.58 12.91 12.07
CA GLN A 101 -3.89 11.66 11.39
C GLN A 101 -3.40 10.48 12.23
N GLU A 102 -4.32 9.62 12.65
CA GLU A 102 -4.04 8.39 13.36
C GLU A 102 -4.42 7.18 12.51
N THR A 103 -3.51 6.21 12.39
CA THR A 103 -3.76 4.96 11.65
C THR A 103 -3.33 3.76 12.47
N TYR A 104 -4.02 2.64 12.26
CA TYR A 104 -3.65 1.34 12.80
C TYR A 104 -3.80 0.30 11.70
N ILE A 105 -2.74 -0.47 11.46
CA ILE A 105 -2.72 -1.56 10.49
C ILE A 105 -2.07 -2.75 11.17
N ALA A 106 -2.73 -3.89 11.11
CA ALA A 106 -2.18 -5.17 11.54
C ALA A 106 -2.36 -6.18 10.43
N LEU A 107 -1.33 -6.99 10.26
CA LEU A 107 -1.27 -8.10 9.33
C LEU A 107 -0.76 -9.32 10.10
N ASP A 108 -1.58 -10.36 10.17
CA ASP A 108 -1.18 -11.66 10.68
C ASP A 108 -1.74 -12.80 9.79
N GLU A 109 -1.43 -14.06 10.11
CA GLU A 109 -1.87 -15.24 9.32
C GLU A 109 -3.40 -15.40 9.28
N LYS A 110 -4.11 -14.85 10.26
CA LYS A 110 -5.57 -14.82 10.38
C LYS A 110 -6.14 -13.48 9.92
N GLY A 111 -5.33 -12.42 9.95
CA GLY A 111 -5.69 -11.01 9.89
C GLY A 111 -5.14 -10.33 8.65
N VAL A 112 -5.54 -10.84 7.50
CA VAL A 112 -6.39 -10.13 6.54
C VAL A 112 -7.71 -10.92 6.50
N GLU A 113 -8.52 -10.84 7.58
CA GLU A 113 -9.55 -11.86 7.89
C GLU A 113 -10.39 -12.25 6.66
N ALA A 114 -10.32 -13.53 6.28
CA ALA A 114 -11.01 -14.18 5.16
C ALA A 114 -10.43 -14.04 3.72
N ALA A 115 -9.24 -13.48 3.54
CA ALA A 115 -8.49 -13.56 2.28
C ALA A 115 -7.64 -14.83 2.16
N GLY A 116 -8.28 -16.01 2.22
CA GLY A 116 -7.64 -17.27 1.84
C GLY A 116 -6.94 -18.04 2.96
N TYR A 117 -7.70 -18.56 3.93
CA TYR A 117 -7.36 -19.90 4.46
C TYR A 117 -7.72 -20.92 3.38
N THR A 118 -6.96 -20.88 2.30
CA THR A 118 -6.85 -21.98 1.36
C THR A 118 -5.35 -22.09 1.21
N GLU A 119 -4.80 -23.19 1.69
CA GLU A 119 -3.52 -23.68 1.21
C GLU A 119 -3.67 -23.80 -0.31
N ILE A 120 -3.30 -22.76 -1.07
CA ILE A 120 -3.34 -22.78 -2.53
C ILE A 120 -2.14 -23.61 -2.98
N MET A 121 -2.22 -24.92 -2.78
CA MET A 121 -1.75 -25.85 -3.79
C MET A 121 -2.83 -25.91 -4.87
N MET A 122 -2.92 -24.88 -5.72
CA MET A 122 -3.63 -25.00 -6.99
C MET A 122 -2.77 -25.87 -7.93
N ARG A 123 -2.75 -27.18 -7.67
CA ARG A 123 -2.29 -28.12 -8.68
C ARG A 123 -3.43 -28.27 -9.67
N ALA A 124 -3.34 -27.63 -10.82
CA ALA A 124 -4.27 -27.84 -11.92
C ALA A 124 -4.36 -29.35 -12.21
N THR A 125 -5.52 -29.96 -11.96
CA THR A 125 -5.81 -31.38 -12.25
C THR A 125 -6.38 -31.57 -13.65
N SER A 126 -6.40 -30.52 -14.48
CA SER A 126 -6.87 -30.57 -15.86
C SER A 126 -5.72 -30.21 -16.81
N ALA A 127 -5.50 -31.09 -17.77
CA ALA A 127 -4.56 -30.92 -18.85
C ALA A 127 -5.03 -29.79 -19.78
N LEU A 128 -4.57 -28.56 -19.49
CA LEU A 128 -4.33 -27.56 -20.51
C LEU A 128 -2.84 -27.61 -20.81
N LEU A 129 -2.49 -27.76 -22.09
CA LEU A 129 -1.10 -27.72 -22.57
C LEU A 129 -0.42 -26.45 -22.04
N PRO A 130 0.83 -26.53 -21.56
CA PRO A 130 1.43 -25.51 -20.73
C PRO A 130 1.88 -24.34 -21.60
N ASP A 131 1.08 -23.29 -21.67
CA ASP A 131 1.69 -21.98 -21.44
C ASP A 131 2.08 -22.02 -19.96
N GLU A 132 3.37 -22.24 -19.68
CA GLU A 132 3.90 -22.39 -18.33
C GLU A 132 3.35 -21.27 -17.44
N ILE A 133 2.43 -21.61 -16.52
CA ILE A 133 1.99 -20.65 -15.51
C ILE A 133 3.25 -20.30 -14.72
N GLN A 134 3.72 -19.08 -14.93
CA GLN A 134 4.97 -18.64 -14.32
C GLN A 134 4.82 -18.68 -12.80
N THR A 135 5.73 -19.37 -12.12
CA THR A 135 5.87 -19.23 -10.68
C THR A 135 6.68 -17.97 -10.40
N VAL A 136 6.15 -17.10 -9.54
CA VAL A 136 6.80 -15.87 -9.10
C VAL A 136 7.02 -15.96 -7.59
N GLU A 137 8.26 -15.78 -7.16
CA GLU A 137 8.61 -15.67 -5.75
C GLU A 137 8.58 -14.20 -5.32
N LEU A 138 7.91 -13.92 -4.21
CA LEU A 138 7.83 -12.61 -3.58
C LEU A 138 8.19 -12.75 -2.10
N ILE A 139 9.48 -12.69 -1.83
CA ILE A 139 10.05 -12.84 -0.49
C ILE A 139 10.21 -11.46 0.13
N LEU A 140 9.30 -11.08 1.04
CA LEU A 140 9.24 -9.73 1.61
C LEU A 140 10.15 -9.59 2.85
N ASN A 141 11.45 -9.84 2.64
CA ASN A 141 12.49 -9.84 3.68
C ASN A 141 13.32 -8.55 3.77
N ARG A 142 12.95 -7.51 3.02
CA ARG A 142 13.59 -6.18 2.99
C ARG A 142 12.56 -5.08 2.72
N PRO A 143 12.90 -3.78 2.83
CA PRO A 143 11.91 -2.71 2.73
C PRO A 143 10.97 -2.82 1.52
N PHE A 144 9.66 -2.76 1.75
CA PHE A 144 8.66 -2.88 0.69
C PHE A 144 7.48 -1.93 0.91
N LEU A 145 6.76 -1.63 -0.18
CA LEU A 145 5.49 -0.92 -0.14
C LEU A 145 4.34 -1.91 0.03
N TYR A 146 3.35 -1.54 0.83
CA TYR A 146 2.04 -2.17 0.80
C TYR A 146 0.95 -1.13 0.50
N LEU A 147 -0.07 -1.59 -0.22
CA LEU A 147 -1.27 -0.82 -0.48
C LEU A 147 -2.49 -1.67 -0.14
N ILE A 148 -3.49 -1.03 0.47
CA ILE A 148 -4.84 -1.56 0.55
C ILE A 148 -5.68 -0.71 -0.38
N THR A 149 -6.30 -1.33 -1.37
CA THR A 149 -7.15 -0.65 -2.34
C THR A 149 -8.56 -1.19 -2.30
N ASP A 150 -9.53 -0.40 -2.74
CA ASP A 150 -10.84 -0.91 -3.12
C ASP A 150 -10.78 -1.73 -4.43
N GLU A 151 -11.93 -2.19 -4.92
CA GLU A 151 -12.04 -2.93 -6.18
C GLU A 151 -11.72 -2.07 -7.42
N ALA A 152 -11.95 -0.75 -7.35
CA ALA A 152 -11.59 0.20 -8.39
C ALA A 152 -10.07 0.51 -8.40
N GLY A 153 -9.35 0.07 -7.38
CA GLY A 153 -7.92 0.29 -7.18
C GLY A 153 -7.60 1.62 -6.48
N THR A 154 -8.59 2.33 -5.95
CA THR A 154 -8.40 3.55 -5.14
C THR A 154 -7.59 3.18 -3.90
N PRO A 155 -6.46 3.84 -3.63
CA PRO A 155 -5.68 3.59 -2.43
C PRO A 155 -6.45 4.05 -1.18
N LEU A 156 -6.72 3.12 -0.26
CA LEU A 156 -7.30 3.37 1.05
C LEU A 156 -6.20 3.50 2.11
N PHE A 157 -5.16 2.68 1.99
CA PHE A 157 -3.95 2.76 2.80
C PHE A 157 -2.72 2.57 1.91
N VAL A 158 -1.67 3.33 2.23
CA VAL A 158 -0.34 3.19 1.63
C VAL A 158 0.66 3.22 2.77
N GLY A 159 1.64 2.32 2.75
CA GLY A 159 2.69 2.32 3.74
C GLY A 159 3.95 1.64 3.26
N ILE A 160 5.03 1.90 3.99
CA ILE A 160 6.33 1.27 3.79
C ILE A 160 6.64 0.45 5.03
N LEU A 161 6.86 -0.85 4.86
CA LEU A 161 7.46 -1.68 5.90
C LEU A 161 8.97 -1.63 5.75
N ARG A 162 9.66 -0.86 6.61
CA ARG A 162 11.13 -0.68 6.50
C ARG A 162 11.94 -1.80 7.14
N ASN A 163 11.42 -2.43 8.18
CA ASN A 163 12.13 -3.48 8.90
C ASN A 163 11.26 -4.74 9.00
N PRO A 164 11.12 -5.52 7.92
CA PRO A 164 10.28 -6.71 7.89
C PRO A 164 10.82 -7.89 8.72
N THR A 165 12.10 -7.86 9.08
CA THR A 165 12.76 -8.92 9.87
C THR A 165 13.05 -8.49 11.31
N GLY A 166 12.66 -7.28 11.70
CA GLY A 166 12.84 -6.77 13.06
C GLY A 166 11.65 -7.07 13.94
N GLU A 167 11.91 -7.59 15.15
CA GLU A 167 10.96 -7.56 16.27
C GLU A 167 10.61 -6.12 16.70
#